data_AF-A0A7S0AMT7-F1
#
_entry.id   AF-A0A7S0AMT7-F1
#
_cell.length_a   1.000
_cell.length_b   1.000
_cell.length_c   1.000
_cell.angle_alpha   90.00
_cell.angle_beta   90.00
_cell.angle_gamma   90.00
#
_symmetry.space_group_name_H-M   'P 1'
#
loop_
_entity.id
_entity.type
_entity.pdbx_description
1 polymer ?
#
loop_
_entity_poly.entity_id
_entity_poly.type
_entity_poly.pdbx_seq_one_letter_code
_entity_poly.pdbx_strand_id
1 'polypeptide(L)'
;FKAIVFDFDGTLTVLPEVPRHRIFPGFDAQEPDLAWLQEAAFGGAARLELLLRALDELRERWGMELFIVSFAPKETIVRTLELVQGLHHFGEPSCERVFGWQELGGPLVRKGDFLRRLLQERGWRHKDVLFLDDQAENVRSARPICQVFWVRKAPGLSMLEIEMLRESGGAGLVQPQEQLAQSVGAGCEAPEHDRARGASPIDMV
;
A
#
# COMPACT_ATOMS: atom_id res chain seq x y z
N PHE A 1 -5.64 12.34 -2.51
CA PHE A 1 -4.46 12.53 -3.38
C PHE A 1 -4.91 12.86 -4.79
N LYS A 2 -4.03 13.36 -5.66
CA LYS A 2 -4.27 13.40 -7.11
C LYS A 2 -4.00 12.04 -7.76
N ALA A 3 -3.03 11.31 -7.22
CA ALA A 3 -2.70 9.97 -7.70
C ALA A 3 -2.32 9.02 -6.58
N ILE A 4 -2.53 7.73 -6.84
CA ILE A 4 -2.00 6.63 -6.05
C ILE A 4 -1.15 5.75 -6.95
N VAL A 5 0.06 5.46 -6.51
CA VAL A 5 1.01 4.58 -7.18
C VAL A 5 1.17 3.32 -6.34
N PHE A 6 0.89 2.17 -6.93
CA PHE A 6 1.02 0.88 -6.28
C PHE A 6 2.27 0.17 -6.80
N ASP A 7 2.99 -0.52 -5.93
CA ASP A 7 3.70 -1.72 -6.36
C ASP A 7 2.69 -2.83 -6.72
N PHE A 8 3.16 -3.85 -7.43
CA PHE A 8 2.33 -4.96 -7.87
C PHE A 8 2.47 -6.17 -6.94
N ASP A 9 3.61 -6.87 -7.04
CA ASP A 9 3.90 -8.05 -6.25
C ASP A 9 4.06 -7.70 -4.78
N GLY A 10 3.51 -8.53 -3.89
CA GLY A 10 3.54 -8.28 -2.44
C GLY A 10 2.73 -7.06 -1.97
N THR A 11 2.08 -6.32 -2.88
CA THR A 11 1.28 -5.12 -2.59
C THR A 11 -0.16 -5.26 -3.06
N LEU A 12 -0.42 -5.27 -4.38
CA LEU A 12 -1.75 -5.55 -4.93
C LEU A 12 -2.04 -7.05 -4.86
N THR A 13 -1.07 -7.86 -5.28
CA THR A 13 -1.08 -9.31 -5.09
C THR A 13 -0.55 -9.65 -3.69
N VAL A 14 -0.77 -10.91 -3.28
CA VAL A 14 -0.23 -11.46 -2.03
C VAL A 14 0.99 -12.35 -2.29
N LEU A 15 1.44 -12.44 -3.53
CA LEU A 15 2.61 -13.24 -3.90
C LEU A 15 3.81 -12.33 -4.13
N PRO A 16 5.03 -12.80 -3.79
CA PRO A 16 6.25 -12.08 -4.14
C PRO A 16 6.52 -12.04 -5.66
N GLU A 17 5.88 -12.93 -6.42
CA GLU A 17 5.91 -12.96 -7.88
C GLU A 17 4.71 -13.77 -8.41
N VAL A 18 4.04 -13.28 -9.45
CA VAL A 18 3.05 -14.06 -10.22
C VAL A 18 3.75 -14.91 -11.29
N PRO A 19 3.71 -16.25 -11.22
CA PRO A 19 4.39 -17.11 -12.18
C PRO A 19 3.77 -16.99 -13.58
N ARG A 20 4.61 -16.71 -14.59
CA ARG A 20 4.16 -16.52 -15.98
C ARG A 20 3.35 -17.69 -16.55
N HIS A 21 3.69 -18.94 -16.18
CA HIS A 21 2.99 -20.14 -16.67
C HIS A 21 1.53 -20.24 -16.20
N ARG A 22 1.13 -19.48 -15.16
CA ARG A 22 -0.27 -19.44 -14.68
C ARG A 22 -1.16 -18.47 -15.47
N ILE A 23 -0.56 -17.50 -16.15
CA ILE A 23 -1.29 -16.37 -16.77
C ILE A 23 -1.14 -16.30 -18.30
N PHE A 24 -0.11 -16.95 -18.85
CA PHE A 24 0.09 -17.10 -20.29
C PHE A 24 -0.21 -18.53 -20.72
N PRO A 25 -0.99 -18.74 -21.80
CA PRO A 25 -1.15 -20.06 -22.37
C PRO A 25 0.19 -20.56 -22.93
N GLY A 26 0.45 -21.87 -22.83
CA GLY A 26 1.40 -22.52 -23.73
C GLY A 26 2.80 -22.89 -23.20
N PHE A 27 3.03 -22.99 -21.89
CA PHE A 27 4.13 -23.85 -21.43
C PHE A 27 3.73 -25.34 -21.54
N ASP A 28 2.48 -25.67 -21.16
CA ASP A 28 1.96 -27.05 -21.15
C ASP A 28 0.56 -27.20 -21.82
N ALA A 29 0.20 -26.29 -22.74
CA ALA A 29 -1.15 -26.17 -23.31
C ALA A 29 -2.30 -25.93 -22.29
N GLN A 30 -1.96 -25.52 -21.07
CA GLN A 30 -2.94 -25.14 -20.05
C GLN A 30 -3.49 -23.73 -20.32
N GLU A 31 -4.81 -23.58 -20.19
CA GLU A 31 -5.46 -22.28 -20.11
C GLU A 31 -5.01 -21.53 -18.84
N PRO A 32 -5.08 -20.19 -18.82
CA PRO A 32 -4.83 -19.42 -17.61
C PRO A 32 -5.70 -19.89 -16.44
N ASP A 33 -5.07 -20.11 -15.28
CA ASP A 33 -5.74 -20.64 -14.09
C ASP A 33 -6.36 -19.49 -13.28
N LEU A 34 -7.56 -19.06 -13.67
CA LEU A 34 -8.28 -17.96 -13.04
C LEU A 34 -8.59 -18.22 -11.56
N ALA A 35 -8.93 -19.47 -11.22
CA ALA A 35 -9.24 -19.86 -9.84
C ALA A 35 -7.99 -19.73 -8.97
N TRP A 36 -6.83 -20.22 -9.44
CA TRP A 36 -5.57 -20.02 -8.75
C TRP A 36 -5.20 -18.54 -8.63
N LEU A 37 -5.42 -17.75 -9.68
CA LEU A 37 -5.10 -16.32 -9.65
C LEU A 37 -5.90 -15.60 -8.56
N GLN A 38 -7.20 -15.86 -8.50
CA GLN A 38 -8.06 -15.30 -7.46
C GLN A 38 -7.65 -15.76 -6.05
N GLU A 39 -7.51 -17.07 -5.85
CA GLU A 39 -7.29 -17.64 -4.52
C GLU A 39 -5.86 -17.44 -4.02
N ALA A 40 -4.86 -17.76 -4.84
CA ALA A 40 -3.46 -17.70 -4.45
C ALA A 40 -2.81 -16.34 -4.74
N ALA A 41 -3.02 -15.75 -5.91
CA ALA A 41 -2.34 -14.50 -6.26
C ALA A 41 -2.97 -13.26 -5.60
N PHE A 42 -4.30 -13.21 -5.49
CA PHE A 42 -5.00 -12.09 -4.87
C PHE A 42 -5.51 -12.35 -3.45
N GLY A 43 -5.25 -13.54 -2.89
CA GLY A 43 -5.59 -13.86 -1.51
C GLY A 43 -7.07 -14.13 -1.27
N GLY A 44 -7.78 -14.65 -2.27
CA GLY A 44 -9.17 -15.07 -2.19
C GLY A 44 -10.15 -14.14 -2.90
N ALA A 45 -11.30 -14.71 -3.28
CA ALA A 45 -12.40 -14.01 -3.97
C ALA A 45 -12.78 -12.69 -3.30
N ALA A 46 -13.04 -12.72 -1.99
CA ALA A 46 -13.53 -11.57 -1.24
C ALA A 46 -12.51 -10.42 -1.18
N ARG A 47 -11.21 -10.76 -1.11
CA ARG A 47 -10.15 -9.75 -1.12
C ARG A 47 -10.02 -9.12 -2.50
N LEU A 48 -10.04 -9.92 -3.56
CA LEU A 48 -10.01 -9.41 -4.93
C LEU A 48 -11.20 -8.49 -5.21
N GLU A 49 -12.42 -8.91 -4.86
CA GLU A 49 -13.64 -8.10 -5.03
C GLU A 49 -13.52 -6.76 -4.30
N LEU A 50 -13.08 -6.79 -3.03
CA LEU A 50 -12.87 -5.58 -2.25
C LEU A 50 -11.81 -4.66 -2.87
N LEU A 51 -10.71 -5.25 -3.38
CA LEU A 51 -9.64 -4.51 -4.04
C LEU A 51 -10.15 -3.81 -5.30
N LEU A 52 -10.81 -4.53 -6.21
CA LEU A 52 -11.35 -3.96 -7.45
C LEU A 52 -12.33 -2.82 -7.16
N ARG A 53 -13.25 -3.04 -6.21
CA ARG A 53 -14.18 -1.99 -5.75
C ARG A 53 -13.46 -0.77 -5.18
N ALA A 54 -12.38 -0.97 -4.41
CA ALA A 54 -11.60 0.15 -3.91
C ALA A 54 -10.91 0.92 -5.05
N LEU A 55 -10.39 0.25 -6.07
CA LEU A 55 -9.81 0.90 -7.26
C LEU A 55 -10.86 1.69 -8.04
N ASP A 56 -12.08 1.19 -8.17
CA ASP A 56 -13.21 1.95 -8.73
C ASP A 56 -13.52 3.20 -7.93
N GLU A 57 -13.74 3.07 -6.62
CA GLU A 57 -14.06 4.23 -5.78
C GLU A 57 -12.93 5.26 -5.77
N LEU A 58 -11.66 4.84 -5.76
CA LEU A 58 -10.52 5.74 -5.89
C LEU A 58 -10.54 6.55 -7.19
N ARG A 59 -10.98 5.96 -8.30
CA ARG A 59 -11.08 6.67 -9.59
C ARG A 59 -12.33 7.53 -9.67
N GLU A 60 -13.49 6.93 -9.43
CA GLU A 60 -14.78 7.53 -9.72
C GLU A 60 -15.20 8.53 -8.65
N ARG A 61 -15.08 8.14 -7.38
CA ARG A 61 -15.50 8.98 -6.25
C ARG A 61 -14.42 9.98 -5.87
N TRP A 62 -13.17 9.55 -5.83
CA TRP A 62 -12.05 10.39 -5.40
C TRP A 62 -11.32 11.10 -6.54
N GLY A 63 -11.63 10.78 -7.80
CA GLY A 63 -11.04 11.43 -8.97
C GLY A 63 -9.54 11.19 -9.11
N MET A 64 -9.02 10.08 -8.57
CA MET A 64 -7.57 9.82 -8.56
C MET A 64 -7.11 9.10 -9.80
N GLU A 65 -5.89 9.44 -10.24
CA GLU A 65 -5.16 8.63 -11.20
C GLU A 65 -4.45 7.46 -10.49
N LEU A 66 -4.63 6.25 -11.01
CA LEU A 66 -3.99 5.05 -10.47
C LEU A 66 -2.85 4.61 -11.38
N PHE A 67 -1.72 4.23 -10.76
CA PHE A 67 -0.52 3.77 -11.44
C PHE A 67 0.02 2.50 -10.81
N ILE A 68 0.73 1.71 -11.61
CA ILE A 68 1.55 0.61 -11.13
C ILE A 68 3.01 0.87 -11.50
N VAL A 69 3.89 0.74 -10.51
CA VAL A 69 5.34 0.84 -10.64
C VAL A 69 5.96 -0.38 -9.97
N SER A 70 6.36 -1.36 -10.77
CA SER A 70 6.87 -2.65 -10.29
C SER A 70 8.15 -3.05 -11.02
N PHE A 71 8.96 -3.89 -10.39
CA PHE A 71 10.10 -4.55 -11.03
C PHE A 71 9.72 -5.83 -11.79
N ALA A 72 8.45 -6.25 -11.76
CA ALA A 72 7.96 -7.30 -12.64
C ALA A 72 7.92 -6.82 -14.11
N PRO A 73 7.98 -7.75 -15.08
CA PRO A 73 7.76 -7.39 -16.48
C PRO A 73 6.36 -6.82 -16.69
N LYS A 74 6.24 -5.71 -17.43
CA LYS A 74 4.95 -5.04 -17.68
C LYS A 74 3.90 -5.99 -18.23
N GLU A 75 4.27 -6.87 -19.14
CA GLU A 75 3.35 -7.83 -19.77
C GLU A 75 2.77 -8.81 -18.74
N THR A 76 3.54 -9.16 -17.70
CA THR A 76 3.08 -10.04 -16.61
C THR A 76 2.04 -9.33 -15.77
N ILE A 77 2.28 -8.06 -15.43
CA ILE A 77 1.37 -7.21 -14.66
C ILE A 77 0.07 -7.00 -15.44
N VAL A 78 0.19 -6.53 -16.68
CA VAL A 78 -0.94 -6.24 -17.58
C VAL A 78 -1.79 -7.51 -17.74
N ARG A 79 -1.17 -8.64 -18.09
CA ARG A 79 -1.89 -9.90 -18.29
C ARG A 79 -2.61 -10.37 -17.03
N THR A 80 -1.96 -10.24 -15.87
CA THR A 80 -2.57 -10.62 -14.59
C THR A 80 -3.81 -9.78 -14.31
N LEU A 81 -3.74 -8.46 -14.53
CA LEU A 81 -4.85 -7.54 -14.33
C LEU A 81 -5.99 -7.76 -15.34
N GLU A 82 -5.69 -8.07 -16.60
CA GLU A 82 -6.71 -8.43 -17.60
C GLU A 82 -7.56 -9.62 -17.14
N LEU A 83 -6.89 -10.67 -16.65
CA LEU A 83 -7.55 -11.91 -16.24
C LEU A 83 -8.50 -11.71 -15.05
N VAL A 84 -8.22 -10.72 -14.18
CA VAL A 84 -9.11 -10.33 -13.06
C VAL A 84 -9.94 -9.09 -13.36
N GLN A 85 -10.00 -8.64 -14.61
CA GLN A 85 -10.75 -7.45 -15.04
C GLN A 85 -10.35 -6.15 -14.34
N GLY A 86 -9.13 -6.07 -13.78
CA GLY A 86 -8.63 -4.88 -13.08
C GLY A 86 -7.80 -3.93 -13.95
N LEU A 87 -7.51 -4.28 -15.21
CA LEU A 87 -6.61 -3.49 -16.05
C LEU A 87 -7.18 -2.09 -16.36
N HIS A 88 -8.50 -1.99 -16.56
CA HIS A 88 -9.20 -0.75 -16.91
C HIS A 88 -8.99 0.41 -15.93
N HIS A 89 -8.58 0.15 -14.68
CA HIS A 89 -8.24 1.20 -13.73
C HIS A 89 -6.94 1.95 -14.08
N PHE A 90 -6.04 1.37 -14.87
CA PHE A 90 -4.67 1.84 -15.09
C PHE A 90 -4.41 2.37 -16.51
N GLY A 91 -5.43 3.02 -17.10
CA GLY A 91 -5.27 3.73 -18.38
C GLY A 91 -5.47 2.83 -19.60
N GLU A 92 -6.47 1.95 -19.56
CA GLU A 92 -6.92 1.31 -20.78
C GLU A 92 -7.38 2.32 -21.84
N PRO A 93 -7.23 1.98 -23.13
CA PRO A 93 -6.68 0.71 -23.65
C PRO A 93 -5.15 0.67 -23.75
N SER A 94 -4.44 1.79 -23.52
CA SER A 94 -2.99 1.90 -23.77
C SER A 94 -2.11 1.32 -22.65
N CYS A 95 -2.67 1.03 -21.47
CA CYS A 95 -1.92 0.61 -20.29
C CYS A 95 -0.78 1.58 -19.94
N GLU A 96 -1.00 2.88 -20.22
CA GLU A 96 0.04 3.91 -20.11
C GLU A 96 0.45 4.21 -18.66
N ARG A 97 -0.33 3.74 -17.68
CA ARG A 97 -0.07 3.91 -16.25
C ARG A 97 0.45 2.66 -15.57
N VAL A 98 0.83 1.63 -16.35
CA VAL A 98 1.51 0.43 -15.87
C VAL A 98 2.96 0.47 -16.34
N PHE A 99 3.90 0.46 -15.38
CA PHE A 99 5.33 0.53 -15.61
C PHE A 99 6.01 -0.68 -14.96
N GLY A 100 6.69 -1.48 -15.79
CA GLY A 100 7.55 -2.58 -15.35
C GLY A 100 9.02 -2.16 -15.32
N TRP A 101 9.90 -3.09 -14.97
CA TRP A 101 11.34 -2.80 -14.79
C TRP A 101 12.00 -2.15 -16.02
N GLN A 102 11.52 -2.43 -17.22
CA GLN A 102 12.07 -1.85 -18.46
C GLN A 102 11.79 -0.34 -18.53
N GLU A 103 10.56 0.07 -18.27
CA GLU A 103 10.16 1.49 -18.25
C GLU A 103 10.83 2.26 -17.11
N LEU A 104 11.15 1.58 -16.01
CA LEU A 104 11.88 2.18 -14.89
C LEU A 104 13.33 2.54 -15.29
N GLY A 105 13.90 1.83 -16.28
CA GLY A 105 15.27 2.00 -16.76
C GLY A 105 16.21 0.85 -16.38
N GLY A 106 15.66 -0.33 -16.05
CA GLY A 106 16.44 -1.51 -15.67
C GLY A 106 16.21 -1.95 -14.21
N PRO A 107 16.70 -3.15 -13.84
CA PRO A 107 16.52 -3.72 -12.50
C PRO A 107 17.32 -3.02 -11.40
N LEU A 108 18.27 -2.14 -11.75
CA LEU A 108 19.12 -1.43 -10.80
C LEU A 108 18.61 -0.02 -10.45
N VAL A 109 17.55 0.45 -11.10
CA VAL A 109 16.99 1.78 -10.86
C VAL A 109 16.13 1.76 -9.61
N ARG A 110 16.19 2.82 -8.78
CA ARG A 110 15.30 2.96 -7.64
C ARG A 110 13.94 3.50 -8.07
N LYS A 111 12.85 2.95 -7.55
CA LYS A 111 11.49 3.46 -7.82
C LYS A 111 11.33 4.94 -7.46
N GLY A 112 12.03 5.41 -6.42
CA GLY A 112 12.09 6.83 -6.09
C GLY A 112 12.53 7.71 -7.28
N ASP A 113 13.55 7.31 -8.04
CA ASP A 113 14.05 8.11 -9.17
C ASP A 113 13.03 8.17 -10.32
N PHE A 114 12.28 7.08 -10.53
CA PHE A 114 11.13 7.07 -11.43
C PHE A 114 10.02 8.01 -10.93
N LEU A 115 9.60 7.88 -9.66
CA LEU A 115 8.57 8.72 -9.06
C LEU A 115 8.93 10.20 -9.14
N ARG A 116 10.20 10.57 -8.94
CA ARG A 116 10.65 11.95 -9.07
C ARG A 116 10.36 12.51 -10.47
N ARG A 117 10.71 11.76 -11.51
CA ARG A 117 10.46 12.14 -12.91
C ARG A 117 8.96 12.25 -13.17
N LEU A 118 8.19 11.24 -12.74
CA LEU A 118 6.74 11.24 -12.88
C LEU A 118 6.09 12.48 -12.22
N LEU A 119 6.46 12.81 -10.98
CA LEU A 119 5.91 13.98 -10.29
C LEU A 119 6.31 15.29 -11.00
N GLN A 120 7.55 15.39 -11.49
CA GLN A 120 8.02 16.56 -12.24
C GLN A 120 7.24 16.75 -13.54
N GLU A 121 7.10 15.69 -14.34
CA GLU A 121 6.36 15.70 -15.60
C GLU A 121 4.88 16.07 -15.41
N ARG A 122 4.27 15.61 -14.32
CA ARG A 122 2.88 15.93 -13.98
C ARG A 122 2.69 17.25 -13.22
N GLY A 123 3.77 17.93 -12.83
CA GLY A 123 3.70 19.12 -11.97
C GLY A 123 3.07 18.84 -10.61
N TRP A 124 3.20 17.62 -10.10
CA TRP A 124 2.66 17.20 -8.81
C TRP A 124 3.64 17.44 -7.68
N ARG A 125 3.09 17.78 -6.50
CA ARG A 125 3.86 17.97 -5.27
C ARG A 125 3.88 16.68 -4.45
N HIS A 126 4.77 16.64 -3.47
CA HIS A 126 4.89 15.54 -2.49
C HIS A 126 3.55 15.05 -1.93
N LYS A 127 2.71 15.99 -1.46
CA LYS A 127 1.39 15.70 -0.88
C LYS A 127 0.30 15.29 -1.88
N ASP A 128 0.57 15.44 -3.18
CA ASP A 128 -0.40 15.14 -4.22
C ASP A 128 -0.38 13.63 -4.56
N VAL A 129 0.65 12.88 -4.17
CA VAL A 129 0.83 11.46 -4.53
C VAL A 129 1.02 10.59 -3.28
N LEU A 130 0.35 9.44 -3.26
CA LEU A 130 0.57 8.35 -2.30
C LEU A 130 1.22 7.16 -3.02
N PHE A 131 2.34 6.66 -2.50
CA PHE A 131 2.99 5.45 -2.98
C PHE A 131 2.88 4.31 -1.97
N LEU A 132 2.46 3.13 -2.42
CA LEU A 132 2.30 1.93 -1.60
C LEU A 132 3.24 0.84 -2.11
N ASP A 133 4.05 0.28 -1.23
CA ASP A 133 5.04 -0.76 -1.57
C ASP A 133 5.35 -1.58 -0.32
N ASP A 134 5.64 -2.87 -0.48
CA ASP A 134 5.98 -3.80 0.60
C ASP A 134 7.48 -3.83 0.89
N GLN A 135 8.31 -3.35 -0.03
CA GLN A 135 9.76 -3.34 0.12
C GLN A 135 10.25 -2.06 0.78
N ALA A 136 10.96 -2.23 1.91
CA ALA A 136 11.49 -1.13 2.70
C ALA A 136 12.39 -0.18 1.90
N GLU A 137 13.16 -0.71 0.93
CA GLU A 137 14.05 0.10 0.10
C GLU A 137 13.28 1.02 -0.85
N ASN A 138 12.24 0.50 -1.51
CA ASN A 138 11.37 1.28 -2.38
C ASN A 138 10.70 2.42 -1.60
N VAL A 139 10.09 2.09 -0.45
CA VAL A 139 9.48 3.07 0.46
C VAL A 139 10.49 4.13 0.89
N ARG A 140 11.70 3.72 1.32
CA ARG A 140 12.75 4.65 1.75
C ARG A 140 13.17 5.59 0.63
N SER A 141 13.29 5.07 -0.60
CA SER A 141 13.66 5.87 -1.77
C SER A 141 12.58 6.86 -2.20
N ALA A 142 11.30 6.52 -1.99
CA ALA A 142 10.15 7.33 -2.37
C ALA A 142 9.74 8.38 -1.32
N ARG A 143 10.05 8.14 -0.04
CA ARG A 143 9.68 9.03 1.09
C ARG A 143 10.03 10.51 0.91
N PRO A 144 11.20 10.91 0.38
CA PRO A 144 11.50 12.34 0.16
C PRO A 144 10.76 12.94 -1.04
N ILE A 145 10.00 12.15 -1.79
CA ILE A 145 9.44 12.51 -3.10
C ILE A 145 7.91 12.61 -3.02
N CYS A 146 7.26 11.65 -2.36
CA CYS A 146 5.81 11.62 -2.17
C CYS A 146 5.44 11.05 -0.79
N GLN A 147 4.14 11.10 -0.46
CA GLN A 147 3.62 10.38 0.71
C GLN A 147 3.76 8.88 0.46
N VAL A 148 4.12 8.12 1.50
CA VAL A 148 4.37 6.68 1.39
C VAL A 148 3.59 5.91 2.44
N PHE A 149 3.14 4.72 2.06
CA PHE A 149 2.62 3.71 2.96
C PHE A 149 3.39 2.40 2.76
N TRP A 150 3.95 1.88 3.85
CA TRP A 150 4.72 0.63 3.81
C TRP A 150 3.81 -0.54 4.18
N VAL A 151 3.60 -1.46 3.23
CA VAL A 151 2.82 -2.68 3.43
C VAL A 151 3.69 -3.71 4.17
N ARG A 152 3.53 -3.82 5.51
CA ARG A 152 4.45 -4.60 6.36
C ARG A 152 3.91 -5.91 6.92
N LYS A 153 2.61 -5.95 7.21
CA LYS A 153 2.03 -6.92 8.15
C LYS A 153 1.48 -8.17 7.47
N ALA A 154 1.19 -8.09 6.18
CA ALA A 154 0.59 -9.15 5.42
C ALA A 154 1.25 -9.21 4.03
N PRO A 155 1.22 -10.38 3.38
CA PRO A 155 1.49 -10.46 1.96
C PRO A 155 0.40 -9.67 1.22
N GLY A 156 0.75 -8.52 0.64
CA GLY A 156 -0.23 -7.60 0.05
C GLY A 156 -0.95 -6.71 1.06
N LEU A 157 -1.67 -5.72 0.53
CA LEU A 157 -2.60 -4.90 1.30
C LEU A 157 -3.64 -5.79 2.01
N SER A 158 -3.80 -5.59 3.31
CA SER A 158 -4.84 -6.25 4.08
C SER A 158 -6.23 -5.71 3.75
N MET A 159 -7.28 -6.48 4.08
CA MET A 159 -8.67 -6.04 3.91
C MET A 159 -8.94 -4.67 4.56
N LEU A 160 -8.38 -4.44 5.75
CA LEU A 160 -8.52 -3.17 6.46
C LEU A 160 -7.84 -2.02 5.71
N GLU A 161 -6.64 -2.23 5.17
CA GLU A 161 -5.93 -1.20 4.42
C GLU A 161 -6.62 -0.88 3.08
N ILE A 162 -7.19 -1.89 2.42
CA ILE A 162 -8.01 -1.70 1.21
C ILE A 162 -9.28 -0.90 1.55
N GLU A 163 -9.93 -1.21 2.66
CA GLU A 163 -11.10 -0.45 3.15
C GLU A 163 -10.73 1.00 3.47
N MET A 164 -9.60 1.23 4.15
CA MET A 164 -9.09 2.58 4.40
C MET A 164 -8.80 3.34 3.10
N LEU A 165 -8.24 2.69 2.06
CA LEU A 165 -8.07 3.31 0.74
C LEU A 165 -9.41 3.77 0.18
N ARG A 166 -10.41 2.89 0.20
CA ARG A 166 -11.76 3.12 -0.31
C ARG A 166 -12.46 4.29 0.41
N GLU A 167 -12.46 4.27 1.74
CA GLU A 167 -13.22 5.22 2.56
C GLU A 167 -12.58 6.61 2.68
N SER A 168 -11.27 6.71 2.55
CA SER A 168 -10.53 7.95 2.83
C SER A 168 -9.71 8.48 1.64
N GLY A 169 -9.76 7.80 0.50
CA GLY A 169 -8.86 8.08 -0.61
C GLY A 169 -7.39 7.90 -0.21
N GLY A 170 -7.09 6.97 0.70
CA GLY A 170 -5.76 6.71 1.24
C GLY A 170 -5.27 7.68 2.33
N ALA A 171 -6.03 8.72 2.69
CA ALA A 171 -5.63 9.64 3.76
C ALA A 171 -5.50 8.93 5.13
N GLY A 172 -6.33 7.90 5.37
CA GLY A 172 -6.28 7.08 6.58
C GLY A 172 -5.02 6.23 6.72
N LEU A 173 -4.32 5.93 5.61
CA LEU A 173 -3.09 5.14 5.63
C LEU A 173 -1.86 5.92 6.08
N VAL A 174 -1.83 7.24 5.84
CA VAL A 174 -0.68 8.10 6.12
C VAL A 174 -0.79 8.89 7.41
N GLN A 175 -1.89 8.76 8.15
CA GLN A 175 -2.02 9.45 9.43
C GLN A 175 -0.90 8.99 10.37
N PRO A 176 -0.29 9.91 11.15
CA PRO A 176 0.77 9.56 12.08
C PRO A 176 0.25 8.49 13.03
N GLN A 177 0.94 7.35 13.09
CA GLN A 177 0.77 6.35 14.16
C GLN A 177 1.01 6.93 15.58
N GLU A 178 1.32 8.23 15.70
CA GLU A 178 1.48 8.97 16.94
C GLU A 178 0.20 9.01 17.80
N GLN A 179 -1.00 8.89 17.22
CA GLN A 179 -2.24 8.89 18.02
C GLN A 179 -2.54 7.58 18.76
N LEU A 180 -1.96 6.43 18.34
CA LEU A 180 -2.13 5.18 19.09
C LEU A 180 -1.16 5.03 20.26
N ALA A 181 -0.04 5.76 20.27
CA ALA A 181 0.90 5.77 21.40
C ALA A 181 0.43 6.66 22.56
N GLN A 182 -0.44 7.64 22.29
CA GLN A 182 -0.93 8.59 23.31
C GLN A 182 -2.17 8.09 24.07
N SER A 183 -2.88 7.07 23.58
CA SER A 183 -4.05 6.49 24.29
C SER A 183 -3.69 5.40 25.32
N VAL A 184 -2.43 4.96 25.38
CA VAL A 184 -1.96 3.94 26.35
C VAL A 184 -1.17 4.57 27.51
N GLY A 185 -0.82 5.86 27.44
CA GLY A 185 0.01 6.55 28.43
C GLY A 185 -0.73 7.42 29.47
N ALA A 186 -2.03 7.66 29.32
CA ALA A 186 -2.81 8.50 30.23
C ALA A 186 -3.62 7.64 31.21
N GLY A 187 -2.96 7.03 32.19
CA GLY A 187 -3.66 6.18 33.16
C GLY A 187 -2.80 5.56 34.24
N CYS A 188 -1.93 6.33 34.90
CA CYS A 188 -1.36 5.99 36.20
C CYS A 188 -0.88 7.26 36.91
N GLU A 189 -1.82 8.15 37.25
CA GLU A 189 -1.59 9.08 38.36
C GLU A 189 -1.95 8.34 39.66
N ALA A 190 -0.94 8.16 40.52
CA ALA A 190 -1.10 7.58 41.85
C ALA A 190 -1.82 8.58 42.77
N PRO A 191 -2.67 8.12 43.70
CA PRO A 191 -3.35 9.01 44.63
C PRO A 191 -2.37 9.51 45.70
N GLU A 192 -2.27 10.84 45.77
CA GLU A 192 -1.63 11.61 46.82
C GLU A 192 -2.39 11.39 48.14
N HIS A 193 -1.78 10.70 49.10
CA HIS A 193 -2.31 10.58 50.46
C HIS A 193 -1.67 11.63 51.36
N ASP A 194 -2.40 12.73 51.53
CA ASP A 194 -2.25 13.66 52.65
C ASP A 194 -3.03 13.13 53.87
N ARG A 195 -2.37 13.02 55.03
CA ARG A 195 -2.97 13.16 56.38
C ARG A 195 -1.90 13.18 57.49
N ALA A 196 -1.52 14.41 57.83
CA ALA A 196 -1.55 15.00 59.18
C ALA A 196 -1.26 14.17 60.47
N ARG A 197 -0.25 14.67 61.20
CA ARG A 197 -0.21 15.08 62.64
C ARG A 197 -0.38 14.03 63.77
N GLY A 198 0.64 14.02 64.65
CA GLY A 198 0.50 13.64 66.07
C GLY A 198 1.75 14.00 66.89
N ALA A 199 1.64 15.04 67.72
CA ALA A 199 2.56 15.36 68.83
C ALA A 199 2.54 14.22 69.88
N SER A 200 3.53 13.98 70.76
CA SER A 200 4.13 14.88 71.77
C SER A 200 5.27 14.15 72.53
N PRO A 201 6.03 14.85 73.41
CA PRO A 201 7.30 14.42 74.02
C PRO A 201 7.12 13.70 75.38
N ILE A 202 8.17 13.04 75.89
CA ILE A 202 8.43 12.83 77.34
C ILE A 202 9.95 12.59 77.56
N ASP A 203 10.42 13.22 78.62
CA ASP A 203 11.75 13.30 79.23
C ASP A 203 12.36 12.02 79.85
N MET A 204 13.68 12.12 80.12
CA MET A 204 14.49 11.51 81.21
C MET A 204 14.57 9.97 81.27
N VAL A 205 15.74 9.33 81.34
CA VAL A 205 16.87 9.49 82.30
C VAL A 205 18.19 9.13 81.62
#